data_AF-A0A1C7DKQ6-F1
#
_entry.id   AF-A0A1C7DKQ6-F1
#
_cell.length_a   1.000
_cell.length_b   1.000
_cell.length_c   1.000
_cell.angle_alpha   90.00
_cell.angle_beta   90.00
_cell.angle_gamma   90.00
#
_symmetry.space_group_name_H-M   'P 1'
#
loop_
_entity.id
_entity.type
_entity.pdbx_description
1 polymer ?
#
loop_
_entity_poly.entity_id
_entity_poly.type
_entity_poly.pdbx_seq_one_letter_code
_entity_poly.pdbx_strand_id
1 'polypeptide(L)'
;MEAVDVNSMNLGIPLYLWMLLFLVFLVIAFIGLVIYSSRKGMPRDILPPQNKQSKLLKEQYANGEISEEEFLKRMKSLEKRSAKR
;
A
#
# COMPACT_ATOMS: atom_id res chain seq x y z
N MET A 1 29.91 40.14 -35.90
CA MET A 1 28.76 39.22 -35.72
C MET A 1 29.34 37.97 -35.08
N GLU A 2 29.19 37.82 -33.76
CA GLU A 2 29.71 36.63 -33.07
C GLU A 2 28.87 35.42 -33.51
N ALA A 3 29.53 34.45 -34.13
CA ALA A 3 28.91 33.19 -34.48
C ALA A 3 28.67 32.42 -33.17
N VAL A 4 27.42 32.42 -32.71
CA VAL A 4 27.02 31.61 -31.56
C VAL A 4 27.16 30.14 -31.97
N ASP A 5 28.16 29.46 -31.42
CA ASP A 5 28.42 28.04 -31.66
C ASP A 5 27.35 27.18 -30.98
N VAL A 6 26.33 26.82 -31.76
CA VAL A 6 25.19 25.98 -31.35
C VAL A 6 25.60 24.57 -30.89
N ASN A 7 26.83 24.12 -31.17
CA ASN A 7 27.29 22.79 -30.74
C ASN A 7 27.55 22.73 -29.23
N SER A 8 27.84 23.88 -28.60
CA SER A 8 28.03 23.95 -27.14
C SER A 8 26.74 23.74 -26.34
N MET A 9 25.57 24.01 -26.94
CA MET A 9 24.25 23.85 -26.30
C MET A 9 23.70 22.41 -26.38
N ASN A 10 24.22 21.57 -27.28
CA ASN A 10 23.63 20.25 -27.57
C ASN A 10 24.20 19.12 -26.69
N LEU A 11 25.35 19.33 -26.05
CA LEU A 11 26.00 18.32 -25.18
C LEU A 11 25.34 18.16 -23.80
N GLY A 12 24.64 19.19 -23.31
CA GLY A 12 23.94 19.12 -22.02
C GLY A 12 22.59 18.39 -22.10
N ILE A 13 21.87 18.56 -23.21
CA ILE A 13 20.54 17.98 -23.43
C ILE A 13 20.48 16.45 -23.23
N PRO A 14 21.43 15.63 -23.75
CA PRO A 14 21.38 14.18 -23.52
C PRO A 14 21.59 13.79 -22.05
N LEU A 15 22.39 14.55 -21.30
CA LEU A 15 22.61 14.29 -19.87
C LEU A 15 21.37 14.63 -19.04
N TYR A 16 20.70 15.75 -19.34
CA TYR A 16 19.44 16.10 -18.68
C TYR A 16 18.31 15.12 -19.00
N LEU A 17 18.24 14.63 -20.25
CA LEU A 17 17.27 13.59 -20.63
C LEU A 17 17.50 12.29 -19.85
N TRP A 18 18.77 11.86 -19.72
CA TRP A 18 19.13 10.69 -18.91
C TRP A 18 18.80 10.89 -17.43
N MET A 19 19.13 12.04 -16.87
CA MET A 19 18.82 12.40 -15.49
C MET A 19 17.30 12.44 -15.24
N LEU A 20 16.53 12.98 -16.19
CA LEU A 20 15.07 13.07 -16.12
C LEU A 20 14.43 11.68 -16.20
N LEU A 21 14.90 10.81 -17.11
CA LEU A 21 14.44 9.41 -17.18
C LEU A 21 14.73 8.67 -15.88
N PHE A 22 15.92 8.85 -15.30
CA PHE A 22 16.28 8.25 -14.03
C PHE A 22 15.41 8.75 -12.88
N LEU A 23 15.09 10.04 -12.84
CA LEU A 23 14.19 10.64 -11.86
C LEU A 23 12.78 10.05 -11.96
N VAL A 24 12.23 9.98 -13.18
CA VAL A 24 10.90 9.39 -13.43
C VAL A 24 10.88 7.93 -13.03
N PHE A 25 11.92 7.16 -13.35
CA PHE A 25 12.07 5.78 -12.93
C PHE A 25 12.10 5.66 -11.40
N LEU A 26 12.86 6.51 -10.70
CA LEU A 26 12.91 6.54 -9.24
C LEU A 26 11.54 6.80 -8.62
N VAL A 27 10.77 7.74 -9.17
CA VAL A 27 9.41 8.04 -8.70
C VAL A 27 8.49 6.83 -8.90
N ILE A 28 8.53 6.19 -10.07
CA ILE A 28 7.73 4.98 -10.34
C ILE A 28 8.16 3.83 -9.42
N ALA A 29 9.47 3.64 -9.20
CA ALA A 29 10.00 2.64 -8.30
C ALA A 29 9.58 2.91 -6.85
N PHE A 30 9.57 4.17 -6.42
CA PHE A 30 9.14 4.56 -5.08
C PHE A 30 7.63 4.35 -4.89
N ILE A 31 6.81 4.78 -5.86
CA ILE A 31 5.36 4.53 -5.84
C ILE A 31 5.09 3.01 -5.85
N GLY A 32 5.79 2.27 -6.70
CA GLY A 32 5.72 0.81 -6.76
C GLY A 32 6.14 0.16 -5.44
N LEU A 33 7.18 0.67 -4.78
CA LEU A 33 7.68 0.20 -3.49
C LEU A 33 6.67 0.51 -2.36
N VAL A 34 6.08 1.69 -2.34
CA VAL A 34 5.05 2.09 -1.38
C VAL A 34 3.80 1.22 -1.56
N ILE A 35 3.36 0.97 -2.79
CA ILE A 35 2.25 0.06 -3.09
C ILE A 35 2.61 -1.39 -2.72
N TYR A 36 3.82 -1.84 -3.04
CA TYR A 36 4.30 -3.19 -2.69
C TYR A 36 4.38 -3.39 -1.17
N SER A 37 4.86 -2.38 -0.44
CA SER A 37 4.93 -2.38 1.02
C SER A 37 3.53 -2.29 1.65
N SER A 38 2.64 -1.50 1.07
CA SER A 38 1.23 -1.41 1.52
C SER A 38 0.45 -2.71 1.21
N ARG A 39 0.79 -3.41 0.13
CA ARG A 39 0.28 -4.77 -0.16
C ARG A 39 0.88 -5.85 0.74
N LYS A 40 2.01 -5.60 1.39
CA LYS A 40 2.50 -6.40 2.53
C LYS A 40 1.77 -6.10 3.84
N GLY A 41 0.82 -5.15 3.84
CA GLY A 41 -0.17 -4.92 4.88
C GLY A 41 -1.32 -5.93 4.86
N MET A 42 -1.00 -7.23 4.80
CA MET A 42 -1.70 -8.29 5.50
C MET A 42 -1.04 -9.60 5.07
N PRO A 43 -0.34 -10.30 5.97
CA PRO A 43 -0.17 -11.71 5.73
C PRO A 43 -1.57 -12.28 5.52
N ARG A 44 -1.78 -12.87 4.34
CA ARG A 44 -2.77 -13.93 4.15
C ARG A 44 -2.28 -15.09 5.00
N ASP A 45 -2.24 -14.88 6.31
CA ASP A 45 -2.05 -15.95 7.24
C ASP A 45 -3.23 -16.88 6.98
N ILE A 46 -2.86 -18.13 6.80
CA ILE A 46 -3.71 -19.31 6.73
C ILE A 46 -4.27 -19.54 8.14
N LEU A 47 -4.82 -18.48 8.74
CA LEU A 47 -5.46 -18.47 10.02
C LEU A 47 -6.76 -19.26 9.85
N PRO A 48 -7.08 -20.16 10.80
CA PRO A 48 -8.31 -20.93 10.75
C PRO A 48 -9.49 -19.97 10.53
N PRO A 49 -10.54 -20.41 9.79
CA PRO A 49 -11.62 -19.53 9.28
C PRO A 49 -12.30 -18.65 10.34
N GLN A 50 -12.15 -19.01 11.61
CA GLN A 50 -12.60 -18.26 12.78
C GLN A 50 -11.83 -16.95 13.01
N ASN A 51 -10.52 -16.98 12.88
CA ASN A 51 -9.66 -15.81 13.10
C ASN A 51 -9.81 -14.77 11.97
N LYS A 52 -10.26 -15.21 10.80
CA LYS A 52 -10.60 -14.31 9.69
C LYS A 52 -11.84 -13.47 10.01
N GLN A 53 -12.87 -14.07 10.63
CA GLN A 53 -14.11 -13.36 10.98
C GLN A 53 -13.91 -12.38 12.13
N SER A 54 -13.13 -12.74 13.17
CA SER A 54 -12.83 -11.82 14.27
C SER A 54 -11.98 -10.63 13.82
N LYS A 55 -11.04 -10.84 12.89
CA LYS A 55 -10.22 -9.78 12.32
C LYS A 55 -11.03 -8.78 11.51
N LEU A 56 -11.94 -9.26 10.66
CA LEU A 56 -12.86 -8.39 9.90
C LEU A 56 -13.77 -7.58 10.83
N LEU A 57 -14.27 -8.19 11.91
CA LEU A 57 -15.06 -7.48 12.93
C LEU A 57 -14.26 -6.35 13.59
N LYS A 58 -12.98 -6.61 13.90
CA LYS A 58 -12.09 -5.63 14.53
C LYS A 58 -11.78 -4.47 13.59
N GLU A 59 -11.61 -4.76 12.30
CA GLU A 59 -11.44 -3.73 11.26
C GLU A 59 -12.69 -2.85 11.13
N GLN A 60 -13.88 -3.44 11.08
CA GLN A 60 -15.14 -2.68 11.01
C GLN A 60 -15.35 -1.77 12.24
N TYR A 61 -14.98 -2.25 13.43
CA TYR A 61 -15.04 -1.43 14.65
C TYR A 61 -14.02 -0.28 14.61
N ALA A 62 -12.78 -0.55 14.18
CA ALA A 62 -11.74 0.47 14.05
C ALA A 62 -12.09 1.54 13.02
N ASN A 63 -12.83 1.17 11.97
CA ASN A 63 -13.34 2.08 10.95
C ASN A 63 -14.61 2.83 11.38
N GLY A 64 -15.20 2.50 12.53
CA GLY A 64 -16.46 3.08 12.99
C GLY A 64 -17.71 2.62 12.22
N GLU A 65 -17.61 1.54 11.43
CA GLU A 65 -18.73 0.98 10.66
C GLU A 65 -19.74 0.24 11.56
N ILE A 66 -19.32 -0.18 12.75
CA ILE A 66 -20.16 -0.84 13.76
C ILE A 66 -19.94 -0.21 15.14
N SER A 67 -20.99 -0.19 15.96
CA SER A 67 -20.91 0.26 17.35
C SER A 67 -20.20 -0.78 18.24
N GLU A 68 -19.73 -0.33 19.40
CA GLU A 68 -19.09 -1.20 20.40
C GLU A 68 -20.02 -2.33 20.86
N GLU A 69 -21.31 -2.03 21.04
CA GLU A 69 -22.34 -2.99 21.44
C GLU A 69 -22.50 -4.11 20.39
N GLU A 70 -22.56 -3.73 19.11
CA GLU A 70 -22.64 -4.69 18.01
C GLU A 70 -21.38 -5.55 17.90
N PHE A 71 -20.21 -4.93 18.08
CA PHE A 71 -18.93 -5.63 18.07
C PHE A 71 -18.88 -6.70 19.17
N LEU A 72 -19.21 -6.35 20.41
CA LEU A 72 -19.22 -7.28 21.55
C LEU A 72 -20.21 -8.43 21.35
N LYS A 73 -21.42 -8.13 20.85
CA LYS A 73 -22.45 -9.14 20.59
C LYS A 73 -22.00 -10.15 19.53
N ARG A 74 -21.39 -9.67 18.44
CA ARG A 74 -20.92 -10.53 17.34
C ARG A 74 -19.68 -11.33 17.74
N MET A 75 -18.73 -10.74 18.47
CA MET A 75 -17.54 -11.43 18.99
C MET A 75 -17.90 -12.60 19.91
N LYS A 76 -18.82 -12.37 20.86
CA LYS A 76 -19.31 -13.42 21.77
C LYS A 76 -20.00 -14.58 21.02
N SER A 77 -20.67 -14.27 19.91
CA SER A 77 -21.30 -15.28 19.03
C SER A 77 -20.28 -16.12 18.24
N LEU A 78 -19.11 -15.56 17.94
CA LEU A 78 -18.02 -16.23 17.23
C LEU A 78 -17.27 -17.16 18.18
N GLU A 79 -17.00 -16.70 19.40
CA GLU A 79 -16.38 -17.51 20.46
C GLU A 79 -17.23 -18.74 20.83
N LYS A 80 -18.53 -18.55 21.01
CA LYS A 80 -19.45 -19.67 21.31
C LYS A 80 -19.53 -20.71 20.19
N ARG A 81 -19.33 -20.29 18.93
CA ARG A 81 -19.24 -21.20 17.77
C ARG A 81 -17.88 -21.88 17.68
N SER A 82 -16.83 -21.26 18.21
CA SER A 82 -15.50 -21.85 18.34
C SER A 82 -15.48 -23.00 19.32
N ALA A 83 -15.95 -22.74 20.54
CA ALA A 83 -15.90 -23.69 21.65
C ALA A 83 -16.79 -24.94 21.45
N LYS A 84 -17.61 -24.95 20.39
CA LYS A 84 -18.52 -26.05 20.06
C LYS A 84 -18.01 -26.94 18.92
N ARG A 85 -16.82 -26.66 18.35
CA ARG A 85 -16.11 -27.53 17.41
C ARG A 85 -15.01 -28.28 18.13
#